data_AF-A0A8T4BR21-F1
#
_entry.id   AF-A0A8T4BR21-F1
#
_cell.length_a   1.000
_cell.length_b   1.000
_cell.length_c   1.000
_cell.angle_alpha   90.00
_cell.angle_beta   90.00
_cell.angle_gamma   90.00
#
_symmetry.space_group_name_H-M   'P 1'
#
loop_
_entity.id
_entity.type
_entity.pdbx_description
1 polymer ?
#
loop_
_entity_poly.entity_id
_entity_poly.type
_entity_poly.pdbx_seq_one_letter_code
_entity_poly.pdbx_strand_id
1 'polypeptide(L)'
;MCFTPTISLLTALIEFTIATIILIFFRKSLVNKFFVTLVYVLGIYQFTEFMLCVSTNPVFWSKLGFIAYTFLPAIALYYLARYSSKKENENFFKLIYIIPIFYTIVAITAKTFITKVECSQFFVIGRTALYAIDPLLSGIYSAYYAIAILLSFILILQKMLNERNKTKKKIQISILSAIFISLIPALILVVILPSLEIYFPSIYCEFAILFSIAALVVAQLDKKLKK
;
A
#
# COMPACT_ATOMS: atom_id res chain seq x y z
N MET A 1 7.48 -0.40 28.10
CA MET A 1 7.19 0.50 26.96
C MET A 1 7.51 -0.28 25.70
N CYS A 2 6.54 -0.48 24.79
CA CYS A 2 6.78 -1.17 23.53
C CYS A 2 7.41 -0.18 22.53
N PHE A 3 8.43 -0.59 21.79
CA PHE A 3 9.15 0.25 20.83
C PHE A 3 8.35 0.42 19.53
N THR A 4 7.53 -0.56 19.16
CA THR A 4 6.62 -0.57 17.99
C THR A 4 5.64 0.61 17.89
N PRO A 5 4.81 0.93 18.92
CA PRO A 5 3.80 1.99 18.78
C PRO A 5 4.43 3.36 18.46
N THR A 6 5.60 3.66 19.02
CA THR A 6 6.28 4.93 18.76
C THR A 6 6.78 5.02 17.31
N ILE A 7 7.31 3.92 16.76
CA ILE A 7 7.76 3.88 15.37
C ILE A 7 6.58 4.01 14.41
N SER A 8 5.50 3.25 14.60
CA SER A 8 4.32 3.35 13.73
C SER A 8 3.74 4.76 13.73
N LEU A 9 3.68 5.42 14.90
CA LEU A 9 3.22 6.81 14.98
C LEU A 9 4.16 7.79 14.27
N LEU A 10 5.47 7.69 14.49
CA LEU A 10 6.46 8.54 13.82
C LEU A 10 6.37 8.38 12.29
N THR A 11 6.26 7.13 11.84
CA THR A 11 6.10 6.78 10.43
C THR A 11 4.84 7.42 9.84
N ALA A 12 3.68 7.25 10.51
CA ALA A 12 2.42 7.86 10.08
C ALA A 12 2.52 9.39 9.96
N LEU A 13 3.14 10.06 10.93
CA LEU A 13 3.33 11.51 10.92
C LEU A 13 4.21 11.96 9.73
N ILE A 14 5.29 11.24 9.45
CA ILE A 14 6.15 11.50 8.30
C ILE A 14 5.36 11.35 7.00
N GLU A 15 4.62 10.26 6.85
CA GLU A 15 3.83 9.97 5.64
C GLU A 15 2.74 11.01 5.41
N PHE A 16 1.96 11.37 6.44
CA PHE A 16 0.96 12.43 6.33
C PHE A 16 1.58 13.77 5.98
N THR A 17 2.73 14.11 6.58
CA THR A 17 3.44 15.35 6.27
C THR A 17 3.90 15.37 4.82
N ILE A 18 4.54 14.30 4.35
CA ILE A 18 5.00 14.18 2.96
C ILE A 18 3.84 14.24 1.97
N ALA A 19 2.77 13.49 2.20
CA ALA A 19 1.57 13.51 1.35
C ALA A 19 0.95 14.92 1.29
N THR A 20 0.87 15.61 2.43
CA THR A 20 0.36 16.99 2.51
C THR A 20 1.25 17.96 1.75
N ILE A 21 2.57 17.86 1.89
CA ILE A 21 3.54 18.70 1.15
C ILE A 21 3.37 18.50 -0.36
N ILE A 22 3.28 17.25 -0.83
CA ILE A 22 3.06 16.97 -2.25
C ILE A 22 1.72 17.54 -2.73
N LEU A 23 0.66 17.40 -1.94
CA LEU A 23 -0.68 17.88 -2.28
C LEU A 23 -0.76 19.41 -2.40
N ILE A 24 -0.06 20.15 -1.54
CA ILE A 24 -0.11 21.62 -1.48
C ILE A 24 0.88 22.26 -2.47
N PHE A 25 2.13 21.80 -2.50
CA PHE A 25 3.22 22.52 -3.19
C PHE A 25 3.56 22.00 -4.59
N PHE A 26 3.05 20.83 -4.98
CA PHE A 26 3.37 20.21 -6.27
C PHE A 26 2.18 20.19 -7.23
N ARG A 27 2.46 19.89 -8.49
CA ARG A 27 1.45 19.84 -9.55
C ARG A 27 0.40 18.75 -9.23
N LYS A 28 -0.87 19.05 -9.44
CA LYS A 28 -1.97 18.07 -9.33
C LYS A 28 -2.06 17.12 -10.55
N SER A 29 -0.93 16.55 -10.96
CA SER A 29 -0.84 15.57 -12.04
C SER A 29 -1.38 14.21 -11.58
N LEU A 30 -1.67 13.32 -12.53
CA LEU A 30 -2.14 11.97 -12.20
C LEU A 30 -1.11 11.19 -11.37
N VAL A 31 0.18 11.37 -11.67
CA VAL A 31 1.29 10.73 -10.95
C VAL A 31 1.36 11.21 -9.51
N ASN A 32 1.25 12.52 -9.27
CA ASN A 32 1.29 13.03 -7.90
C ASN A 32 0.02 12.65 -7.12
N LYS A 33 -1.16 12.60 -7.76
CA LYS A 33 -2.38 12.08 -7.13
C LYS A 33 -2.24 10.62 -6.72
N PHE A 34 -1.64 9.79 -7.57
CA PHE A 34 -1.32 8.39 -7.28
C PHE A 34 -0.48 8.26 -6.00
N PHE A 35 0.67 8.94 -5.96
CA PHE A 35 1.58 8.87 -4.81
C PHE A 35 0.94 9.43 -3.54
N VAL A 36 0.29 10.59 -3.62
CA VAL A 36 -0.39 11.20 -2.47
C VAL A 36 -1.46 10.25 -1.91
N THR A 37 -2.27 9.64 -2.78
CA THR A 37 -3.33 8.71 -2.33
C THR A 37 -2.72 7.49 -1.63
N LEU A 38 -1.69 6.87 -2.20
CA LEU A 38 -1.04 5.72 -1.58
C LEU A 38 -0.35 6.07 -0.26
N VAL A 39 0.39 7.18 -0.21
CA VAL A 39 1.08 7.62 1.03
C VAL A 39 0.07 7.94 2.14
N TYR A 40 -1.09 8.53 1.82
CA TYR A 40 -2.14 8.70 2.83
C TYR A 40 -2.69 7.38 3.35
N VAL A 41 -2.93 6.40 2.48
CA VAL A 41 -3.44 5.08 2.90
C VAL A 41 -2.40 4.34 3.73
N LEU A 42 -1.12 4.46 3.39
CA LEU A 42 -0.01 3.93 4.19
C LEU A 42 0.05 4.61 5.57
N GLY A 43 -0.09 5.94 5.63
CA GLY A 43 -0.13 6.67 6.90
C GLY A 43 -1.34 6.28 7.77
N ILE A 44 -2.51 6.05 7.16
CA ILE A 44 -3.70 5.54 7.87
C ILE A 44 -3.42 4.15 8.43
N TYR A 45 -2.80 3.27 7.64
CA TYR A 45 -2.42 1.95 8.10
C TYR A 45 -1.47 2.02 9.31
N GLN A 46 -0.41 2.81 9.21
CA GLN A 46 0.55 3.02 10.30
C GLN A 46 -0.09 3.59 11.56
N PHE A 47 -1.02 4.54 11.39
CA PHE A 47 -1.78 5.07 12.50
C PHE A 47 -2.68 4.00 13.16
N THR A 48 -3.28 3.11 12.37
CA THR A 48 -4.08 2.01 12.93
C THR A 48 -3.22 1.03 13.74
N GLU A 49 -1.96 0.81 13.37
CA GLU A 49 -1.02 -0.01 14.14
C GLU A 49 -0.64 0.62 15.48
N PHE A 50 -0.42 1.93 15.51
CA PHE A 50 -0.25 2.64 16.76
C PHE A 50 -1.50 2.50 17.66
N MET A 51 -2.68 2.74 17.09
CA MET A 51 -3.93 2.67 17.85
C MET A 51 -4.26 1.25 18.30
N LEU A 52 -3.77 0.22 17.60
CA LEU A 52 -3.91 -1.17 18.04
C LEU A 52 -3.30 -1.43 19.41
N CYS A 53 -2.18 -0.78 19.73
CA CYS A 53 -1.45 -1.01 20.97
C CYS A 53 -1.85 -0.06 22.11
N VAL A 54 -2.51 1.05 21.80
CA VAL A 54 -2.83 2.11 22.78
C VAL A 54 -4.34 2.22 23.04
N SER A 55 -5.18 1.86 22.08
CA SER A 55 -6.64 1.98 22.20
C SER A 55 -7.25 0.91 23.10
N THR A 56 -8.39 1.24 23.72
CA THR A 56 -9.24 0.30 24.45
C THR A 56 -10.00 -0.67 23.52
N ASN A 57 -10.08 -0.37 22.22
CA ASN A 57 -10.73 -1.21 21.22
C ASN A 57 -9.76 -1.64 20.09
N PRO A 58 -8.85 -2.58 20.36
CA PRO A 58 -7.88 -3.05 19.36
C PRO A 58 -8.54 -3.77 18.18
N VAL A 59 -9.67 -4.46 18.39
CA VAL A 59 -10.39 -5.17 17.32
C VAL A 59 -10.87 -4.21 16.24
N PHE A 60 -11.39 -3.04 16.63
CA PHE A 60 -11.82 -2.01 15.69
C PHE A 60 -10.66 -1.50 14.82
N TRP A 61 -9.53 -1.15 15.45
CA TRP A 61 -8.35 -0.66 14.73
C TRP A 61 -7.74 -1.72 13.82
N SER A 62 -7.81 -3.00 14.20
CA SER A 62 -7.35 -4.12 13.37
C SER A 62 -8.18 -4.23 12.09
N LYS A 63 -9.51 -4.06 12.20
CA LYS A 63 -10.41 -4.06 11.04
C LYS A 63 -10.10 -2.87 10.12
N LEU A 64 -9.90 -1.68 10.68
CA LEU A 64 -9.54 -0.50 9.88
C LEU A 64 -8.19 -0.65 9.18
N GLY A 65 -7.18 -1.20 9.87
CA GLY A 65 -5.88 -1.49 9.27
C GLY A 65 -6.00 -2.51 8.14
N PHE A 66 -6.75 -3.60 8.34
CA PHE A 66 -7.05 -4.57 7.29
C PHE A 66 -7.71 -3.90 6.07
N ILE A 67 -8.74 -3.07 6.29
CA ILE A 67 -9.42 -2.34 5.21
C ILE A 67 -8.42 -1.46 4.45
N ALA A 68 -7.66 -0.61 5.15
CA ALA A 68 -6.67 0.27 4.54
C ALA A 68 -5.69 -0.54 3.67
N TYR A 69 -5.15 -1.62 4.23
CA TYR A 69 -4.24 -2.53 3.55
C TYR A 69 -4.87 -3.15 2.29
N THR A 70 -6.11 -3.64 2.38
CA THR A 70 -6.85 -4.28 1.29
C THR A 70 -7.08 -3.34 0.10
N PHE A 71 -7.18 -2.02 0.31
CA PHE A 71 -7.37 -1.06 -0.78
C PHE A 71 -6.08 -0.70 -1.54
N LEU A 72 -4.88 -0.92 -0.97
CA LEU A 72 -3.61 -0.53 -1.59
C LEU A 72 -3.43 -1.08 -3.03
N PRO A 73 -3.60 -2.39 -3.29
CA PRO A 73 -3.37 -2.93 -4.63
C PRO A 73 -4.37 -2.40 -5.66
N ALA A 74 -5.63 -2.18 -5.26
CA ALA A 74 -6.66 -1.60 -6.13
C ALA A 74 -6.33 -0.15 -6.50
N ILE A 75 -5.93 0.67 -5.53
CA ILE A 75 -5.51 2.05 -5.76
C ILE A 75 -4.31 2.07 -6.69
N ALA A 76 -3.31 1.24 -6.42
CA ALA A 76 -2.09 1.20 -7.20
C ALA A 76 -2.36 0.83 -8.67
N LEU A 77 -3.10 -0.25 -8.90
CA LEU A 77 -3.41 -0.69 -10.24
C LEU A 77 -4.31 0.32 -10.97
N TYR A 78 -5.33 0.87 -10.32
CA TYR A 78 -6.24 1.85 -10.93
C TYR A 78 -5.47 3.06 -11.48
N TYR A 79 -4.59 3.65 -10.67
CA TYR A 79 -3.82 4.82 -11.07
C TYR A 79 -2.77 4.51 -12.14
N LEU A 80 -2.05 3.38 -12.03
CA LEU A 80 -1.06 2.97 -13.02
C LEU A 80 -1.70 2.61 -14.35
N ALA A 81 -2.85 1.94 -14.32
CA ALA A 81 -3.64 1.69 -15.51
C ALA A 81 -4.12 2.99 -16.17
N ARG A 82 -4.61 3.95 -15.39
CA ARG A 82 -4.99 5.27 -15.92
C ARG A 82 -3.80 6.06 -16.48
N TYR A 83 -2.61 5.85 -15.94
CA TYR A 83 -1.38 6.46 -16.43
C TYR A 83 -0.87 5.80 -17.72
N SER A 84 -0.98 4.49 -17.82
CA SER A 84 -0.45 3.70 -18.94
C SER A 84 -1.42 3.58 -20.12
N SER A 85 -2.71 3.36 -19.87
CA SER A 85 -3.73 3.02 -20.86
C SER A 85 -4.46 4.23 -21.47
N LYS A 86 -5.13 4.01 -22.60
CA LYS A 86 -6.06 4.97 -23.21
C LYS A 86 -7.34 5.09 -22.36
N LYS A 87 -8.01 6.25 -22.42
CA LYS A 87 -9.21 6.58 -21.60
C LYS A 87 -10.32 5.53 -21.68
N GLU A 88 -10.46 4.83 -22.80
CA GLU A 88 -11.53 3.85 -23.06
C GLU A 88 -11.52 2.68 -22.05
N ASN A 89 -10.36 2.31 -21.50
CA ASN A 89 -10.25 1.22 -20.51
C ASN A 89 -10.46 1.68 -19.06
N GLU A 90 -10.67 2.97 -18.80
CA GLU A 90 -10.74 3.52 -17.43
C GLU A 90 -11.87 2.89 -16.61
N ASN A 91 -13.01 2.59 -17.24
CA ASN A 91 -14.15 1.98 -16.55
C ASN A 91 -13.88 0.53 -16.15
N PHE A 92 -13.13 -0.23 -16.96
CA PHE A 92 -12.76 -1.60 -16.63
C PHE A 92 -11.91 -1.65 -15.35
N PHE A 93 -10.95 -0.74 -15.22
CA PHE A 93 -10.09 -0.69 -14.03
C PHE A 93 -10.81 -0.19 -12.77
N LYS A 94 -12.04 0.35 -12.85
CA LYS A 94 -12.85 0.62 -11.65
C LYS A 94 -13.40 -0.67 -11.04
N LEU A 95 -13.57 -1.73 -11.83
CA LEU A 95 -14.07 -3.02 -11.34
C LEU A 95 -13.12 -3.67 -10.34
N ILE A 96 -11.84 -3.29 -10.33
CA ILE A 96 -10.90 -3.82 -9.34
C ILE A 96 -11.27 -3.48 -7.90
N TYR A 97 -12.05 -2.41 -7.69
CA TYR A 97 -12.53 -2.04 -6.35
C TYR A 97 -13.62 -2.98 -5.81
N ILE A 98 -14.22 -3.84 -6.65
CA ILE A 98 -15.23 -4.81 -6.19
C ILE A 98 -14.63 -5.75 -5.12
N ILE A 99 -13.41 -6.25 -5.35
CA ILE A 99 -12.73 -7.17 -4.44
C ILE A 99 -12.48 -6.54 -3.06
N PRO A 100 -11.78 -5.38 -2.94
CA PRO A 100 -11.55 -4.77 -1.64
C PRO A 100 -12.83 -4.31 -0.94
N ILE A 101 -13.86 -3.89 -1.68
CA ILE A 101 -15.19 -3.58 -1.11
C ILE A 101 -15.82 -4.84 -0.51
N PHE A 102 -15.79 -5.96 -1.22
CA PHE A 102 -16.30 -7.23 -0.70
C PHE A 102 -15.59 -7.65 0.60
N TYR A 103 -14.25 -7.63 0.62
CA TYR A 103 -13.49 -7.96 1.83
C TYR A 103 -13.70 -6.97 2.98
N THR A 104 -13.97 -5.70 2.66
CA THR A 104 -14.35 -4.70 3.67
C THR A 104 -15.69 -5.05 4.31
N ILE A 105 -16.69 -5.44 3.52
CA ILE A 105 -17.99 -5.86 4.04
C ILE A 105 -17.83 -7.10 4.93
N VAL A 106 -17.05 -8.10 4.48
CA VAL A 106 -16.74 -9.29 5.29
C VAL A 106 -16.05 -8.91 6.61
N ALA A 107 -15.03 -8.04 6.57
CA ALA A 107 -14.30 -7.63 7.76
C ALA A 107 -15.18 -6.88 8.78
N ILE A 108 -16.10 -6.03 8.31
CA ILE A 108 -17.01 -5.28 9.18
C ILE A 108 -18.08 -6.21 9.78
N THR A 109 -18.73 -7.03 8.95
CA THR A 109 -19.87 -7.87 9.35
C THR A 109 -19.47 -9.06 10.23
N ALA A 110 -18.32 -9.68 9.99
CA ALA A 110 -17.86 -10.81 10.78
C ALA A 110 -17.36 -10.35 12.17
N LYS A 111 -18.08 -10.76 13.23
CA LYS A 111 -17.72 -10.43 14.63
C LYS A 111 -16.37 -11.03 15.03
N THR A 112 -16.06 -12.24 14.56
CA THR A 112 -14.84 -12.98 14.84
C THR A 112 -13.77 -12.84 13.75
N PHE A 113 -13.86 -11.79 12.92
CA PHE A 113 -12.90 -11.58 11.83
C PHE A 113 -11.45 -11.45 12.33
N ILE A 114 -11.25 -10.85 13.50
CA ILE A 114 -9.94 -10.74 14.15
C ILE A 114 -9.88 -11.79 15.25
N THR A 115 -8.94 -12.73 15.14
CA THR A 115 -8.79 -13.86 16.06
C THR A 115 -7.75 -13.60 17.14
N LYS A 116 -6.73 -12.79 16.84
CA LYS A 116 -5.66 -12.46 17.78
C LYS A 116 -5.10 -11.09 17.46
N VAL A 117 -4.88 -10.27 18.50
CA VAL A 117 -4.14 -9.01 18.41
C VAL A 117 -3.05 -9.05 19.47
N GLU A 118 -1.79 -8.94 19.04
CA GLU A 118 -0.64 -8.89 19.94
C GLU A 118 0.29 -7.75 19.53
N CYS A 119 0.69 -6.96 20.52
CA CYS A 119 1.72 -5.95 20.35
C CYS A 119 3.03 -6.48 20.94
N SER A 120 4.00 -6.71 20.08
CA SER A 120 5.36 -7.06 20.48
C SER A 120 6.19 -5.80 20.69
N GLN A 121 7.47 -5.96 21.01
CA GLN A 121 8.41 -4.85 21.09
C GLN A 121 8.82 -4.32 19.71
N PHE A 122 8.81 -5.15 18.67
CA PHE A 122 9.27 -4.77 17.33
C PHE A 122 8.18 -4.81 16.25
N PHE A 123 6.98 -5.32 16.56
CA PHE A 123 5.96 -5.55 15.55
C PHE A 123 4.56 -5.72 16.15
N VAL A 124 3.54 -5.55 15.32
CA VAL A 124 2.14 -5.82 15.65
C VAL A 124 1.68 -7.06 14.90
N ILE A 125 1.06 -8.00 15.60
CA ILE A 125 0.45 -9.20 15.01
C ILE A 125 -1.06 -9.04 15.07
N GLY A 126 -1.69 -8.91 13.90
CA GLY A 126 -3.13 -9.05 13.73
C GLY A 126 -3.44 -10.33 12.96
N ARG A 127 -3.96 -11.36 13.62
CA ARG A 127 -4.43 -12.56 12.93
C ARG A 127 -5.88 -12.37 12.53
N THR A 128 -6.15 -12.57 11.25
CA THR A 128 -7.51 -12.58 10.72
C THR A 128 -7.99 -14.02 10.60
N ALA A 129 -9.30 -14.22 10.77
CA ALA A 129 -9.96 -15.49 10.54
C ALA A 129 -9.99 -15.86 9.04
N LEU A 130 -9.59 -14.96 8.14
CA LEU A 130 -9.69 -15.14 6.68
C LEU A 130 -8.99 -16.41 6.18
N TYR A 131 -7.84 -16.76 6.79
CA TYR A 131 -7.10 -17.98 6.47
C TYR A 131 -7.61 -19.24 7.21
N ALA A 132 -8.47 -19.06 8.21
CA ALA A 132 -9.08 -20.13 8.99
C ALA A 132 -10.53 -20.45 8.58
N ILE A 133 -11.23 -19.50 7.95
CA ILE A 133 -12.64 -19.64 7.55
C ILE A 133 -12.77 -20.51 6.29
N ASP A 134 -12.03 -20.18 5.23
CA ASP A 134 -12.15 -20.87 3.94
C ASP A 134 -10.87 -20.72 3.09
N PRO A 135 -10.23 -21.84 2.69
CA PRO A 135 -9.11 -21.83 1.75
C PRO A 135 -9.42 -21.13 0.42
N LEU A 136 -10.66 -21.18 -0.07
CA LEU A 136 -11.05 -20.52 -1.30
C LEU A 136 -11.02 -18.99 -1.15
N LEU A 137 -11.57 -18.48 -0.05
CA LEU A 137 -11.61 -17.05 0.23
C LEU A 137 -10.18 -16.49 0.37
N SER A 138 -9.35 -17.16 1.17
CA SER A 138 -7.94 -16.77 1.32
C SER A 138 -7.14 -16.90 0.01
N GLY A 139 -7.44 -17.89 -0.83
CA GLY A 139 -6.88 -18.04 -2.17
C GLY A 139 -7.24 -16.87 -3.08
N ILE A 140 -8.51 -16.46 -3.12
CA ILE A 140 -8.99 -15.30 -3.91
C ILE A 140 -8.32 -14.02 -3.42
N TYR A 141 -8.22 -13.80 -2.11
CA TYR A 141 -7.54 -12.63 -1.54
C TYR A 141 -6.06 -12.57 -1.94
N SER A 142 -5.36 -13.70 -1.86
CA SER A 142 -3.94 -13.79 -2.21
C SER A 142 -3.72 -13.60 -3.71
N ALA A 143 -4.57 -14.20 -4.55
CA ALA A 143 -4.56 -14.01 -6.00
C ALA A 143 -4.81 -12.55 -6.39
N TYR A 144 -5.75 -11.87 -5.71
CA TYR A 144 -6.00 -10.44 -5.91
C TYR A 144 -4.74 -9.59 -5.71
N TYR A 145 -4.00 -9.79 -4.62
CA TYR A 145 -2.74 -9.08 -4.38
C TYR A 145 -1.71 -9.37 -5.47
N ALA A 146 -1.48 -10.65 -5.76
CA ALA A 146 -0.48 -11.08 -6.74
C ALA A 146 -0.79 -10.52 -8.14
N ILE A 147 -2.03 -10.64 -8.60
CA ILE A 147 -2.48 -10.16 -9.91
C ILE A 147 -2.39 -8.63 -9.98
N ALA A 148 -2.84 -7.91 -8.95
CA ALA A 148 -2.79 -6.45 -8.95
C ALA A 148 -1.36 -5.91 -9.02
N ILE A 149 -0.42 -6.50 -8.27
CA ILE A 149 1.00 -6.13 -8.31
C ILE A 149 1.60 -6.48 -9.68
N LEU A 150 1.36 -7.69 -10.19
CA LEU A 150 1.89 -8.14 -11.47
C LEU A 150 1.40 -7.26 -12.63
N LEU A 151 0.09 -6.98 -12.69
CA LEU A 151 -0.48 -6.11 -13.71
C LEU A 151 0.06 -4.68 -13.60
N SER A 152 0.21 -4.15 -12.38
CA SER A 152 0.80 -2.83 -12.15
C SER A 152 2.22 -2.74 -12.72
N PHE A 153 3.03 -3.78 -12.50
CA PHE A 153 4.38 -3.90 -13.03
C PHE A 153 4.40 -4.00 -14.57
N ILE A 154 3.58 -4.86 -15.16
CA ILE A 154 3.50 -5.03 -16.61
C ILE A 154 3.10 -3.71 -17.29
N LEU A 155 2.10 -3.01 -16.75
CA LEU A 155 1.59 -1.76 -17.32
C LEU A 155 2.62 -0.64 -17.30
N ILE A 156 3.39 -0.49 -16.22
CA ILE A 156 4.42 0.55 -16.15
C ILE A 156 5.62 0.19 -17.03
N LEU A 157 5.99 -1.10 -17.10
CA LEU A 157 7.09 -1.59 -17.93
C LEU A 157 6.79 -1.39 -19.42
N GLN A 158 5.60 -1.79 -19.89
CA GLN A 158 5.17 -1.56 -21.27
C GLN A 158 5.16 -0.08 -21.63
N LYS A 159 4.72 0.78 -20.69
CA LYS A 159 4.73 2.23 -20.91
C LYS A 159 6.16 2.77 -21.02
N MET A 160 7.08 2.29 -20.17
CA MET A 160 8.48 2.69 -20.15
C MET A 160 9.25 2.29 -21.41
N LEU A 161 9.00 1.07 -21.92
CA LEU A 161 9.65 0.58 -23.13
C LEU A 161 9.25 1.38 -24.38
N ASN A 162 8.03 1.92 -24.40
CA ASN A 162 7.49 2.70 -25.52
C ASN A 162 7.71 4.22 -25.39
N GLU A 163 8.26 4.71 -24.26
CA GLU A 163 8.42 6.14 -24.01
C GLU A 163 9.72 6.70 -24.62
N ARG A 164 9.58 7.67 -25.53
CA ARG A 164 10.71 8.35 -26.19
C ARG A 164 11.20 9.56 -25.39
N ASN A 165 10.35 10.17 -24.57
CA ASN A 165 10.72 11.34 -23.78
C ASN A 165 11.58 10.94 -22.57
N LYS A 166 12.85 11.39 -22.54
CA LYS A 166 13.81 11.08 -21.48
C LYS A 166 13.29 11.43 -20.07
N THR A 167 12.58 12.55 -19.90
CA THR A 167 12.07 12.98 -18.60
C THR A 167 10.88 12.13 -18.14
N LYS A 168 9.95 11.79 -19.03
CA LYS A 168 8.85 10.87 -18.71
C LYS A 168 9.37 9.46 -18.41
N LYS A 169 10.37 9.00 -19.15
CA LYS A 169 11.06 7.73 -18.89
C LYS A 169 11.72 7.72 -17.51
N LYS A 170 12.37 8.82 -17.09
CA LYS A 170 12.90 8.95 -15.71
C LYS A 170 11.80 8.82 -14.65
N ILE A 171 10.64 9.46 -14.85
CA ILE A 171 9.50 9.32 -13.92
C ILE A 171 9.02 7.87 -13.84
N GLN A 172 8.92 7.19 -14.98
CA GLN A 172 8.51 5.77 -15.04
C GLN A 172 9.52 4.86 -14.34
N ILE A 173 10.82 5.10 -14.53
CA ILE A 173 11.89 4.40 -13.80
C ILE A 173 11.76 4.65 -12.31
N SER A 174 11.49 5.89 -11.88
CA SER A 174 11.31 6.22 -10.46
C SER A 174 10.08 5.55 -9.84
N ILE A 175 8.97 5.44 -10.58
CA ILE A 175 7.78 4.67 -10.15
C ILE A 175 8.15 3.20 -10.00
N LEU A 176 8.85 2.63 -10.99
CA LEU A 176 9.28 1.24 -10.97
C LEU A 176 10.23 0.96 -9.79
N SER A 177 11.18 1.86 -9.53
CA SER A 177 12.08 1.75 -8.39
C SER A 177 11.33 1.86 -7.06
N ALA A 178 10.29 2.71 -6.97
CA ALA A 178 9.48 2.80 -5.76
C ALA A 178 8.75 1.48 -5.47
N ILE A 179 8.20 0.83 -6.51
CA ILE A 179 7.59 -0.50 -6.39
C ILE A 179 8.63 -1.52 -5.91
N PHE A 180 9.81 -1.57 -6.54
CA PHE A 180 10.85 -2.51 -6.14
C PHE A 180 11.38 -2.28 -4.72
N ILE A 181 11.59 -1.03 -4.32
CA ILE A 181 12.04 -0.67 -2.98
C ILE A 181 11.00 -1.08 -1.93
N SER A 182 9.70 -1.04 -2.26
CA SER A 182 8.66 -1.55 -1.37
C SER A 182 8.54 -3.08 -1.36
N LEU A 183 8.79 -3.75 -2.50
CA LEU A 183 8.54 -5.19 -2.67
C LEU A 183 9.74 -6.06 -2.29
N ILE A 184 10.96 -5.66 -2.65
CA ILE A 184 12.17 -6.48 -2.48
C ILE A 184 12.46 -6.74 -0.99
N PRO A 185 12.49 -5.72 -0.11
CA PRO A 185 12.71 -5.96 1.32
C PRO A 185 11.65 -6.90 1.90
N ALA A 186 10.39 -6.74 1.47
CA ALA A 186 9.29 -7.60 1.89
C ALA A 186 9.51 -9.06 1.47
N LEU A 187 9.87 -9.31 0.20
CA LEU A 187 10.16 -10.66 -0.30
C LEU A 187 11.37 -11.29 0.38
N ILE A 188 12.45 -10.53 0.58
CA ILE A 188 13.66 -11.01 1.27
C ILE A 188 13.31 -11.48 2.68
N LEU A 189 12.54 -10.69 3.43
CA LEU A 189 12.13 -11.04 4.78
C LEU A 189 11.24 -12.29 4.82
N VAL A 190 10.30 -12.45 3.87
CA VAL A 190 9.45 -13.65 3.76
C VAL A 190 10.29 -14.90 3.51
N VAL A 191 11.29 -14.83 2.64
CA VAL A 191 12.09 -15.99 2.23
C VAL A 191 13.14 -16.37 3.29
N ILE A 192 13.76 -15.39 3.96
CA ILE A 192 14.84 -15.62 4.91
C ILE A 192 14.34 -16.03 6.30
N LEU A 193 13.15 -15.56 6.70
CA LEU A 193 12.59 -15.81 8.03
C LEU A 193 11.31 -16.67 8.01
N PRO A 194 11.28 -17.84 7.33
CA PRO A 194 10.11 -18.71 7.33
C PRO A 194 9.88 -19.36 8.71
N SER A 195 10.94 -19.45 9.52
CA SER A 195 10.95 -20.07 10.86
C SER A 195 10.23 -19.26 11.93
N LEU A 196 9.81 -18.03 11.63
CA LEU A 196 9.14 -17.19 12.61
C LEU A 196 7.60 -17.41 12.63
N GLU A 197 7.00 -18.12 11.67
CA GLU A 197 5.52 -18.20 11.50
C GLU A 197 4.82 -16.83 11.39
N ILE A 198 5.56 -15.77 11.02
CA ILE A 198 5.05 -14.40 11.16
C ILE A 198 4.59 -13.82 9.85
N TYR A 199 3.28 -13.69 9.78
CA TYR A 199 2.55 -12.82 8.88
C TYR A 199 2.78 -11.37 9.35
N PHE A 200 3.83 -10.70 8.87
CA PHE A 200 4.19 -9.33 9.25
C PHE A 200 3.80 -8.26 8.22
N PRO A 201 2.54 -7.80 8.18
CA PRO A 201 2.21 -6.62 7.39
C PRO A 201 2.82 -5.33 8.00
N SER A 202 3.14 -5.30 9.29
CA SER A 202 3.70 -4.13 10.00
C SER A 202 5.11 -3.74 9.54
N ILE A 203 6.03 -4.71 9.45
CA ILE A 203 7.43 -4.48 9.04
C ILE A 203 7.49 -3.99 7.59
N TYR A 204 6.61 -4.49 6.72
CA TYR A 204 6.55 -4.02 5.34
C TYR A 204 6.17 -2.54 5.24
N CYS A 205 5.30 -2.08 6.13
CA CYS A 205 4.87 -0.70 6.12
C CYS A 205 5.90 0.24 6.75
N GLU A 206 6.86 -0.23 7.55
CA GLU A 206 7.98 0.61 7.98
C GLU A 206 8.89 0.99 6.79
N PHE A 207 8.98 0.13 5.77
CA PHE A 207 9.63 0.47 4.49
C PHE A 207 8.80 1.42 3.62
N ALA A 208 7.57 1.74 4.00
CA ALA A 208 6.73 2.72 3.28
C ALA A 208 7.29 4.15 3.37
N ILE A 209 8.16 4.45 4.35
CA ILE A 209 8.95 5.70 4.37
C ILE A 209 9.77 5.83 3.07
N LEU A 210 10.39 4.75 2.61
CA LEU A 210 11.17 4.76 1.37
C LEU A 210 10.27 5.04 0.16
N PHE A 211 9.04 4.50 0.16
CA PHE A 211 8.04 4.82 -0.85
C PHE A 211 7.64 6.29 -0.81
N SER A 212 7.47 6.88 0.37
CA SER A 212 7.17 8.29 0.58
C SER A 212 8.30 9.23 0.15
N ILE A 213 9.55 8.83 0.37
CA ILE A 213 10.72 9.55 -0.17
C ILE A 213 10.72 9.47 -1.71
N ALA A 214 10.48 8.29 -2.28
CA ALA A 214 10.36 8.13 -3.72
C ALA A 214 9.23 8.98 -4.32
N ALA A 215 8.10 9.11 -3.62
CA ALA A 215 7.00 9.99 -3.99
C ALA A 215 7.44 11.46 -4.11
N LEU A 216 8.22 11.97 -3.14
CA LEU A 216 8.77 13.32 -3.20
C LEU A 216 9.69 13.52 -4.41
N VAL A 217 10.59 12.56 -4.65
CA VAL A 217 11.50 12.61 -5.80
C VAL A 217 10.72 12.65 -7.11
N VAL A 218 9.70 11.81 -7.26
CA VAL A 218 8.84 11.81 -8.46
C VAL A 218 8.08 13.13 -8.60
N ALA A 219 7.54 13.68 -7.52
CA ALA A 219 6.83 14.96 -7.56
C ALA A 219 7.75 16.11 -8.03
N GLN A 220 9.01 16.12 -7.59
CA GLN A 220 10.02 17.08 -8.07
C GLN A 220 10.35 16.89 -9.55
N LEU A 221 10.46 15.66 -10.03
CA LEU A 221 10.68 15.38 -11.45
C LEU A 221 9.49 15.80 -12.32
N ASP A 222 8.26 15.53 -11.86
CA ASP A 222 7.03 15.94 -12.56
C ASP A 222 6.89 17.46 -12.65
N LYS A 223 7.35 18.20 -11.63
CA LYS A 223 7.41 19.67 -11.66
C LYS A 223 8.30 20.19 -12.79
N LYS A 224 9.39 19.48 -13.12
CA LYS A 224 10.34 19.87 -14.19
C LYS A 224 9.78 19.66 -15.61
N LEU A 225 8.76 18.82 -15.80
CA LEU A 225 8.13 18.60 -17.12
C LEU A 225 7.38 19.83 -17.68
N LYS A 226 7.22 20.90 -16.89
CA LYS A 226 6.51 22.12 -17.30
C LYS A 226 7.45 23.30 -17.59
N LYS A 227 8.77 23.14 -17.44
CA LYS A 227 9.79 24.08 -17.93
C LYS A 227 10.32 23.58 -19.26
#